data_AF-B1SZE6-F1
#
_entry.id   AF-B1SZE6-F1
#
_cell.length_a   1.000
_cell.length_b   1.000
_cell.length_c   1.000
_cell.angle_alpha   90.00
_cell.angle_beta   90.00
_cell.angle_gamma   90.00
#
_symmetry.space_group_name_H-M   'P 1'
#
loop_
_entity.id
_entity.type
_entity.pdbx_description
1 polymer ?
#
loop_
_entity_poly.entity_id
_entity_poly.type
_entity_poly.pdbx_seq_one_letter_code
_entity_poly.pdbx_strand_id
1 'polypeptide(L)'
;MSRYCGDDDPKSILEAALHWRDTALLSRRSVLTNQPLWTSPTLDLLNEHVGHNPDLGDGKFLQKLKNQLVPADNSAKQLVAEMMWLLYLCPSSLTAAHKRKTIQTIWSWSGEPLPTDSRWLDDDVLAGVGSAGPGFNQNQWRELVFLINFLRSFSELTNVRQLELIGDGWAFDEWLRQVPDWEARQFRHMLLFLLFPDDFERIFGQNDRKTIVRHYSKHERRVVNRMDPVQLDRELQAIRKRLEAERGTTQLDYYVPR
;
A
#
# COMPACT_ATOMS: atom_id res chain seq x y z
N MET A 1 12.10 -16.35 -0.73
CA MET A 1 11.19 -15.36 -0.12
C MET A 1 11.34 -14.04 -0.88
N SER A 2 10.25 -13.31 -1.12
CA SER A 2 10.25 -12.10 -1.95
C SER A 2 10.87 -10.87 -1.29
N ARG A 3 11.44 -11.03 -0.09
CA ARG A 3 12.19 -10.01 0.65
C ARG A 3 13.48 -9.56 -0.03
N TYR A 4 14.07 -10.35 -0.93
CA TYR A 4 15.26 -9.90 -1.66
C TYR A 4 14.85 -8.96 -2.79
N CYS A 5 15.32 -7.70 -2.73
CA CYS A 5 14.93 -6.63 -3.67
C CYS A 5 16.10 -6.13 -4.54
N GLY A 6 17.17 -6.92 -4.68
CA GLY A 6 18.39 -6.47 -5.36
C GLY A 6 19.23 -5.55 -4.48
N ASP A 7 19.61 -4.39 -5.03
CA ASP A 7 20.38 -3.36 -4.32
C ASP A 7 19.51 -2.54 -3.34
N ASP A 8 18.18 -2.63 -3.46
CA ASP A 8 17.25 -2.00 -2.52
C ASP A 8 17.17 -2.83 -1.23
N ASP A 9 17.35 -2.19 -0.06
CA ASP A 9 17.11 -2.82 1.25
C ASP A 9 15.67 -2.54 1.72
N PRO A 10 14.75 -3.52 1.69
CA PRO A 10 13.38 -3.31 2.13
C PRO A 10 13.21 -3.36 3.64
N LYS A 11 14.26 -3.63 4.42
CA LYS A 11 14.13 -3.91 5.86
C LYS A 11 13.41 -2.80 6.62
N SER A 12 13.86 -1.55 6.51
CA SER A 12 13.23 -0.42 7.21
C SER A 12 11.78 -0.18 6.76
N ILE A 13 11.46 -0.48 5.50
CA ILE A 13 10.11 -0.35 4.93
C ILE A 13 9.18 -1.45 5.45
N LEU A 14 9.66 -2.70 5.52
CA LEU A 14 8.90 -3.81 6.09
C LEU A 14 8.72 -3.65 7.61
N GLU A 15 9.74 -3.12 8.32
CA GLU A 15 9.60 -2.75 9.73
C GLU A 15 8.52 -1.65 9.92
N ALA A 16 8.51 -0.64 9.05
CA ALA A 16 7.47 0.40 9.07
C ALA A 16 6.07 -0.18 8.80
N ALA A 17 5.94 -1.14 7.88
CA ALA A 17 4.69 -1.83 7.62
C ALA A 17 4.19 -2.63 8.84
N LEU A 18 5.09 -3.34 9.53
CA LEU A 18 4.75 -4.05 10.77
C LEU A 18 4.33 -3.09 11.87
N HIS A 19 5.05 -1.97 12.03
CA HIS A 19 4.67 -0.91 12.97
C HIS A 19 3.28 -0.35 12.66
N TRP A 20 2.98 -0.08 11.39
CA TRP A 20 1.65 0.35 10.96
C TRP A 20 0.58 -0.71 11.25
N ARG A 21 0.84 -1.98 10.93
CA ARG A 21 -0.09 -3.08 11.20
C ARG A 21 -0.46 -3.13 12.69
N ASP A 22 0.54 -3.10 13.56
CA ASP A 22 0.33 -3.30 14.99
C ASP A 22 -0.24 -2.04 15.67
N THR A 23 0.29 -0.85 15.32
CA THR A 23 -0.06 0.43 15.96
C THR A 23 -1.35 1.03 15.37
N ALA A 24 -1.46 1.07 14.05
CA ALA A 24 -2.56 1.72 13.37
C ALA A 24 -3.69 0.75 13.03
N LEU A 25 -3.42 -0.31 12.27
CA LEU A 25 -4.47 -1.20 11.77
C LEU A 25 -5.17 -1.96 12.90
N LEU A 26 -4.41 -2.54 13.84
CA LEU A 26 -4.95 -3.34 14.94
C LEU A 26 -5.26 -2.50 16.19
N SER A 27 -4.40 -1.53 16.53
CA SER A 27 -4.55 -0.74 17.77
C SER A 27 -5.21 0.63 17.59
N ARG A 28 -5.50 1.06 16.34
CA ARG A 28 -6.20 2.30 15.99
C ARG A 28 -5.47 3.59 16.42
N ARG A 29 -4.14 3.55 16.51
CA ARG A 29 -3.29 4.67 16.94
C ARG A 29 -2.45 5.20 15.77
N SER A 30 -2.09 6.47 15.85
CA SER A 30 -1.21 7.17 14.92
C SER A 30 0.15 6.49 14.85
N VAL A 31 0.67 6.26 13.65
CA VAL A 31 2.01 5.71 13.47
C VAL A 31 3.10 6.72 13.86
N LEU A 32 2.80 8.02 13.79
CA LEU A 32 3.76 9.09 14.05
C LEU A 32 3.74 9.64 15.48
N THR A 33 2.58 9.65 16.14
CA THR A 33 2.39 10.26 17.48
C THR A 33 1.89 9.28 18.54
N ASN A 34 1.50 8.06 18.12
CA ASN A 34 0.85 7.07 18.97
C ASN A 34 -0.44 7.56 19.65
N GLN A 35 -1.08 8.65 19.22
CA GLN A 35 -2.41 9.06 19.71
C GLN A 35 -3.54 8.32 18.97
N PRO A 36 -4.76 8.17 19.52
CA PRO A 36 -5.88 7.62 18.75
C PRO A 36 -6.11 8.40 17.46
N LEU A 37 -6.03 7.73 16.30
CA LEU A 37 -6.11 8.40 14.99
C LEU A 37 -6.77 7.53 13.91
N TRP A 38 -6.34 6.27 13.76
CA TRP A 38 -6.88 5.32 12.78
C TRP A 38 -8.17 4.66 13.28
N THR A 39 -9.13 5.50 13.69
CA THR A 39 -10.39 5.06 14.31
C THR A 39 -11.55 5.11 13.32
N SER A 40 -12.58 4.28 13.51
CA SER A 40 -13.78 4.27 12.65
C SER A 40 -14.44 5.66 12.53
N PRO A 41 -14.62 6.45 13.61
CA PRO A 41 -15.17 7.80 13.47
C PRO A 41 -14.37 8.70 12.53
N THR A 42 -13.03 8.66 12.60
CA THR A 42 -12.17 9.45 11.71
C THR A 42 -12.23 8.93 10.26
N LEU A 43 -12.32 7.62 10.07
CA LEU A 43 -12.47 7.00 8.75
C LEU A 43 -13.81 7.33 8.08
N ASP A 44 -14.90 7.38 8.85
CA ASP A 44 -16.22 7.73 8.32
C ASP A 44 -16.28 9.20 7.86
N LEU A 45 -15.70 10.12 8.64
CA LEU A 45 -15.54 11.52 8.24
C LEU A 45 -14.72 11.65 6.94
N LEU A 46 -13.62 10.89 6.82
CA LEU A 46 -12.83 10.89 5.59
C LEU A 46 -13.58 10.31 4.39
N ASN A 47 -14.38 9.27 4.59
CA ASN A 47 -15.15 8.69 3.51
C ASN A 47 -16.23 9.66 2.99
N GLU A 48 -16.85 10.44 3.87
CA GLU A 48 -17.81 11.49 3.47
C GLU A 48 -17.16 12.54 2.55
N HIS A 49 -15.97 13.03 2.93
CA HIS A 49 -15.33 14.16 2.25
C HIS A 49 -14.43 13.77 1.06
N VAL A 50 -13.77 12.62 1.13
CA VAL A 50 -12.78 12.17 0.14
C VAL A 50 -13.31 11.01 -0.70
N GLY A 51 -14.02 10.07 -0.06
CA GLY A 51 -14.54 8.85 -0.71
C GLY A 51 -15.73 9.10 -1.63
N HIS A 52 -16.77 9.77 -1.12
CA HIS A 52 -18.02 10.00 -1.85
C HIS A 52 -18.03 11.27 -2.71
N ASN A 53 -17.09 12.20 -2.48
CA ASN A 53 -17.04 13.47 -3.22
C ASN A 53 -15.66 13.71 -3.87
N PRO A 54 -15.20 12.84 -4.79
CA PRO A 54 -13.93 13.04 -5.47
C PRO A 54 -13.99 14.31 -6.32
N ASP A 55 -13.03 15.23 -6.11
CA ASP A 55 -12.89 16.42 -6.96
C ASP A 55 -12.35 16.02 -8.35
N LEU A 56 -13.27 15.85 -9.29
CA LEU A 56 -12.99 15.54 -10.70
C LEU A 56 -12.67 16.78 -11.55
N GLY A 57 -12.63 17.98 -10.97
CA GLY A 57 -12.37 19.24 -11.68
C GLY A 57 -10.91 19.39 -12.13
N ASP A 58 -10.50 20.61 -12.48
CA ASP A 58 -9.10 20.90 -12.83
C ASP A 58 -8.24 21.12 -11.58
N GLY A 59 -6.94 20.77 -11.66
CA GLY A 59 -5.96 21.08 -10.61
C GLY A 59 -5.09 19.91 -10.16
N LYS A 60 -4.05 20.24 -9.39
CA LYS A 60 -3.11 19.25 -8.84
C LYS A 60 -3.74 18.48 -7.68
N PHE A 61 -3.40 17.20 -7.56
CA PHE A 61 -3.92 16.30 -6.51
C PHE A 61 -3.94 16.92 -5.10
N LEU A 62 -2.83 17.49 -4.62
CA LEU A 62 -2.79 18.09 -3.27
C LEU A 62 -3.70 19.30 -3.10
N GLN A 63 -3.91 20.10 -4.15
CA GLN A 63 -4.80 21.26 -4.05
C GLN A 63 -6.25 20.80 -3.89
N LYS A 64 -6.65 19.80 -4.67
CA LYS A 64 -7.97 19.18 -4.60
C LYS A 64 -8.19 18.52 -3.24
N LEU A 65 -7.23 17.71 -2.81
CA LEU A 65 -7.28 17.04 -1.51
C LEU A 65 -7.38 18.04 -0.36
N LYS A 66 -6.64 19.16 -0.41
CA LYS A 66 -6.77 20.25 0.56
C LYS A 66 -8.18 20.81 0.60
N ASN A 67 -8.77 21.11 -0.57
CA ASN A 67 -10.12 21.65 -0.67
C ASN A 67 -11.17 20.69 -0.10
N GLN A 68 -11.05 19.39 -0.41
CA GLN A 68 -11.92 18.34 0.12
C GLN A 68 -11.84 18.22 1.64
N LEU A 69 -10.68 18.49 2.24
CA LEU A 69 -10.45 18.38 3.69
C LEU A 69 -10.70 19.66 4.47
N VAL A 70 -11.04 20.79 3.82
CA VAL A 70 -11.41 22.04 4.52
C VAL A 70 -12.46 21.81 5.61
N PRO A 71 -13.60 21.13 5.35
CA PRO A 71 -14.64 20.92 6.36
C PRO A 71 -14.28 19.85 7.40
N ALA A 72 -13.25 19.03 7.18
CA ALA A 72 -12.91 17.91 8.04
C ALA A 72 -12.16 18.35 9.31
N ASP A 73 -12.24 17.59 10.40
CA ASP A 73 -11.49 17.88 11.63
C ASP A 73 -9.96 17.72 11.46
N ASN A 74 -9.20 18.25 12.42
CA ASN A 74 -7.74 18.18 12.43
C ASN A 74 -7.23 16.72 12.41
N SER A 75 -7.88 15.81 13.13
CA SER A 75 -7.55 14.39 13.14
C SER A 75 -7.73 13.73 11.78
N ALA A 76 -8.76 14.11 11.01
CA ALA A 76 -8.96 13.60 9.66
C ALA A 76 -7.82 14.03 8.73
N LYS A 77 -7.37 15.29 8.83
CA LYS A 77 -6.22 15.81 8.06
C LYS A 77 -4.92 15.09 8.41
N GLN A 78 -4.68 14.83 9.70
CA GLN A 78 -3.53 14.03 10.16
C GLN A 78 -3.60 12.59 9.65
N LEU A 79 -4.78 11.96 9.71
CA LEU A 79 -4.98 10.61 9.21
C LEU A 79 -4.68 10.50 7.71
N VAL A 80 -5.10 11.48 6.90
CA VAL A 80 -4.73 11.50 5.47
C VAL A 80 -3.23 11.63 5.25
N ALA A 81 -2.52 12.39 6.09
CA ALA A 81 -1.07 12.47 6.01
C ALA A 81 -0.41 11.11 6.28
N GLU A 82 -0.88 10.36 7.29
CA GLU A 82 -0.37 9.01 7.58
C GLU A 82 -0.81 7.96 6.54
N MET A 83 -1.99 8.11 5.94
CA MET A 83 -2.42 7.29 4.80
C MET A 83 -1.50 7.51 3.58
N MET A 84 -1.15 8.76 3.27
CA MET A 84 -0.19 9.06 2.20
C MET A 84 1.21 8.54 2.53
N TRP A 85 1.64 8.60 3.79
CA TRP A 85 2.87 7.95 4.25
C TRP A 85 2.87 6.45 3.91
N LEU A 86 1.77 5.74 4.23
CA LEU A 86 1.62 4.31 3.93
C LEU A 86 1.64 4.03 2.42
N LEU A 87 0.88 4.80 1.62
CA LEU A 87 0.86 4.69 0.16
C LEU A 87 2.25 4.91 -0.46
N TYR A 88 3.14 5.65 0.22
CA TYR A 88 4.47 5.99 -0.25
C TYR A 88 5.60 5.08 0.27
N LEU A 89 5.31 4.06 1.09
CA LEU A 89 6.33 3.12 1.55
C LEU A 89 6.96 2.32 0.41
N CYS A 90 6.17 1.91 -0.59
CA CYS A 90 6.65 1.11 -1.71
C CYS A 90 7.28 1.90 -2.88
N PRO A 91 6.69 3.00 -3.39
CA PRO A 91 7.16 3.67 -4.60
C PRO A 91 8.59 4.24 -4.48
N SER A 92 9.57 3.67 -5.19
CA SER A 92 10.95 4.21 -5.26
C SER A 92 11.12 5.33 -6.31
N SER A 93 10.11 5.55 -7.15
CA SER A 93 10.09 6.65 -8.14
C SER A 93 9.97 8.05 -7.53
N LEU A 94 9.64 8.14 -6.24
CA LEU A 94 9.55 9.39 -5.48
C LEU A 94 10.69 9.42 -4.46
N THR A 95 11.43 10.53 -4.39
CA THR A 95 12.51 10.65 -3.40
C THR A 95 11.94 10.73 -1.98
N ALA A 96 12.72 10.27 -0.99
CA ALA A 96 12.35 10.37 0.43
C ALA A 96 12.00 11.81 0.84
N ALA A 97 12.80 12.78 0.40
CA ALA A 97 12.53 14.21 0.62
C ALA A 97 11.19 14.67 0.04
N HIS A 98 10.81 14.19 -1.15
CA HIS A 98 9.51 14.52 -1.75
C HIS A 98 8.34 13.91 -0.97
N LYS A 99 8.46 12.64 -0.57
CA LYS A 99 7.46 11.94 0.26
C LYS A 99 7.27 12.67 1.59
N ARG A 100 8.36 12.95 2.31
CA ARG A 100 8.36 13.69 3.58
C ARG A 100 7.71 15.07 3.45
N LYS A 101 8.09 15.84 2.42
CA LYS A 101 7.48 17.15 2.15
C LYS A 101 5.98 17.05 1.89
N THR A 102 5.54 16.01 1.19
CA THR A 102 4.11 15.78 0.92
C THR A 102 3.36 15.48 2.22
N ILE A 103 3.88 14.56 3.04
CA ILE A 103 3.30 14.21 4.35
C ILE A 103 3.23 15.45 5.25
N GLN A 104 4.32 16.22 5.35
CA GLN A 104 4.37 17.46 6.12
C GLN A 104 3.37 18.50 5.61
N THR A 105 3.22 18.62 4.30
CA THR A 105 2.26 19.57 3.69
C THR A 105 0.84 19.22 4.11
N ILE A 106 0.45 17.95 4.01
CA ILE A 106 -0.90 17.49 4.39
C ILE A 106 -1.11 17.64 5.89
N TRP A 107 -0.13 17.21 6.71
CA TRP A 107 -0.21 17.32 8.17
C TRP A 107 -0.42 18.76 8.63
N SER A 108 0.27 19.73 8.00
CA SER A 108 0.14 21.15 8.38
C SER A 108 -1.27 21.72 8.16
N TRP A 109 -2.12 21.08 7.36
CA TRP A 109 -3.51 21.50 7.23
C TRP A 109 -4.30 21.30 8.53
N SER A 110 -3.84 20.44 9.43
CA SER A 110 -4.41 20.25 10.78
C SER A 110 -4.09 21.39 11.74
N GLY A 111 -3.14 22.27 11.41
CA GLY A 111 -2.64 23.31 12.31
C GLY A 111 -1.67 22.81 13.39
N GLU A 112 -1.48 21.49 13.52
CA GLU A 112 -0.57 20.88 14.49
C GLU A 112 0.84 20.71 13.91
N PRO A 113 1.91 20.80 14.75
CA PRO A 113 3.27 20.51 14.31
C PRO A 113 3.41 19.02 13.96
N LEU A 114 4.16 18.73 12.90
CA LEU A 114 4.52 17.35 12.53
C LEU A 114 5.58 16.82 13.53
N PRO A 115 5.47 15.57 14.03
CA PRO A 115 6.53 14.93 14.82
C PRO A 115 7.72 14.57 13.92
N THR A 116 8.56 15.57 13.62
CA THR A 116 9.69 15.44 12.68
C THR A 116 10.81 14.52 13.16
N ASP A 117 10.82 14.19 14.44
CA ASP A 117 11.74 13.27 15.12
C ASP A 117 11.31 11.80 15.03
N SER A 118 10.14 11.51 14.45
CA SER A 118 9.68 10.16 14.23
C SER A 118 10.56 9.43 13.21
N ARG A 119 11.20 8.32 13.63
CA ARG A 119 12.01 7.45 12.75
C ARG A 119 11.26 6.96 11.51
N TRP A 120 9.92 6.95 11.56
CA TRP A 120 9.09 6.52 10.43
C TRP A 120 9.09 7.52 9.28
N LEU A 121 9.67 8.71 9.48
CA LEU A 121 9.90 9.70 8.44
C LEU A 121 11.35 9.73 7.94
N ASP A 122 12.21 8.80 8.38
CA ASP A 122 13.62 8.73 7.96
C ASP A 122 13.78 8.34 6.48
N ASP A 123 14.95 8.64 5.92
CA ASP A 123 15.22 8.43 4.49
C ASP A 123 15.17 6.95 4.08
N ASP A 124 15.61 6.04 4.95
CA ASP A 124 15.60 4.59 4.73
C ASP A 124 14.18 4.01 4.72
N VAL A 125 13.29 4.49 5.60
CA VAL A 125 11.85 4.14 5.60
C VAL A 125 11.15 4.68 4.35
N LEU A 126 11.54 5.87 3.89
CA LEU A 126 10.93 6.53 2.74
C LEU A 126 11.66 6.26 1.42
N ALA A 127 12.65 5.37 1.38
CA ALA A 127 13.43 5.08 0.17
C ALA A 127 12.58 4.46 -0.96
N GLY A 128 11.62 3.60 -0.60
CA GLY A 128 10.86 2.79 -1.55
C GLY A 128 11.60 1.50 -1.94
N VAL A 129 10.84 0.55 -2.46
CA VAL A 129 11.26 -0.84 -2.78
C VAL A 129 10.73 -1.31 -4.12
N GLY A 130 10.16 -0.44 -4.94
CA GLY A 130 9.71 -0.79 -6.27
C GLY A 130 9.04 0.38 -6.99
N SER A 131 9.05 0.35 -8.33
CA SER A 131 8.39 1.39 -9.11
C SER A 131 6.87 1.21 -9.08
N ALA A 132 6.15 2.26 -8.70
CA ALA A 132 4.70 2.30 -8.81
C ALA A 132 4.22 2.68 -10.23
N GLY A 133 5.13 3.22 -11.05
CA GLY A 133 4.86 3.66 -12.42
C GLY A 133 3.95 4.90 -12.54
N PRO A 134 3.74 5.40 -13.78
CA PRO A 134 2.90 6.58 -14.01
C PRO A 134 1.43 6.39 -13.61
N GLY A 135 0.92 5.16 -13.69
CA GLY A 135 -0.46 4.81 -13.33
C GLY A 135 -0.80 5.17 -11.89
N PHE A 136 0.06 4.80 -10.94
CA PHE A 136 -0.08 5.15 -9.53
C PHE A 136 -0.08 6.67 -9.32
N ASN A 137 0.88 7.38 -9.92
CA ASN A 137 1.01 8.83 -9.76
C ASN A 137 -0.22 9.60 -10.26
N GLN A 138 -0.85 9.14 -11.34
CA GLN A 138 -2.07 9.74 -11.89
C GLN A 138 -3.33 9.37 -11.10
N ASN A 139 -3.30 8.25 -10.39
CA ASN A 139 -4.45 7.68 -9.68
C ASN A 139 -4.29 7.69 -8.16
N GLN A 140 -3.38 8.49 -7.58
CA GLN A 140 -3.15 8.54 -6.12
C GLN A 140 -4.45 8.74 -5.33
N TRP A 141 -5.38 9.56 -5.85
CA TRP A 141 -6.69 9.76 -5.22
C TRP A 141 -7.52 8.47 -5.19
N ARG A 142 -7.47 7.63 -6.24
CA ARG A 142 -8.16 6.32 -6.26
C ARG A 142 -7.52 5.32 -5.31
N GLU A 143 -6.19 5.34 -5.20
CA GLU A 143 -5.46 4.50 -4.22
C GLU A 143 -5.81 4.91 -2.79
N LEU A 144 -5.94 6.23 -2.52
CA LEU A 144 -6.40 6.74 -1.22
C LEU A 144 -7.84 6.33 -0.92
N VAL A 145 -8.76 6.45 -1.89
CA VAL A 145 -10.15 5.99 -1.71
C VAL A 145 -10.22 4.49 -1.45
N PHE A 146 -9.42 3.69 -2.16
CA PHE A 146 -9.32 2.25 -1.89
C PHE A 146 -8.81 1.96 -0.48
N LEU A 147 -7.77 2.68 -0.02
CA LEU A 147 -7.24 2.53 1.34
C LEU A 147 -8.30 2.88 2.39
N ILE A 148 -9.08 3.95 2.19
CA ILE A 148 -10.20 4.32 3.08
C ILE A 148 -11.23 3.19 3.12
N ASN A 149 -11.66 2.67 1.97
CA ASN A 149 -12.63 1.58 1.89
C ASN A 149 -12.12 0.30 2.57
N PHE A 150 -10.86 -0.07 2.32
CA PHE A 150 -10.20 -1.21 2.98
C PHE A 150 -10.23 -1.05 4.50
N LEU A 151 -9.81 0.09 5.03
CA LEU A 151 -9.73 0.33 6.47
C LEU A 151 -11.11 0.28 7.13
N ARG A 152 -12.14 0.86 6.48
CA ARG A 152 -13.52 0.81 6.96
C ARG A 152 -14.02 -0.62 7.03
N SER A 153 -13.96 -1.36 5.93
CA SER A 153 -14.37 -2.76 5.88
C SER A 153 -13.58 -3.65 6.85
N PHE A 154 -12.28 -3.41 7.03
CA PHE A 154 -11.47 -4.15 8.01
C PHE A 154 -11.89 -3.82 9.44
N SER A 155 -12.20 -2.56 9.74
CA SER A 155 -12.57 -2.11 11.09
C SER A 155 -13.92 -2.66 11.58
N GLU A 156 -14.80 -3.04 10.65
CA GLU A 156 -16.10 -3.66 10.93
C GLU A 156 -15.99 -5.15 11.30
N LEU A 157 -14.86 -5.79 11.00
CA LEU A 157 -14.60 -7.18 11.36
C LEU A 157 -14.44 -7.33 12.89
N THR A 158 -14.77 -8.52 13.38
CA THR A 158 -14.46 -8.89 14.77
C THR A 158 -12.94 -8.99 14.95
N ASN A 159 -12.45 -8.73 16.16
CA ASN A 159 -11.01 -8.84 16.47
C ASN A 159 -10.44 -10.22 16.10
N VAL A 160 -11.22 -11.29 16.31
CA VAL A 160 -10.83 -12.66 15.93
C VAL A 160 -10.61 -12.74 14.42
N ARG A 161 -11.57 -12.23 13.62
CA ARG A 161 -11.45 -12.27 12.17
C ARG A 161 -10.32 -11.38 11.64
N GLN A 162 -10.08 -10.23 12.27
CA GLN A 162 -8.93 -9.38 11.95
C GLN A 162 -7.60 -10.12 12.14
N LEU A 163 -7.43 -10.78 13.28
CA LEU A 163 -6.22 -11.55 13.58
C LEU A 163 -6.04 -12.76 12.66
N GLU A 164 -7.12 -13.46 12.31
CA GLU A 164 -7.08 -14.53 11.31
C GLU A 164 -6.56 -14.03 9.96
N LEU A 165 -7.10 -12.93 9.45
CA LEU A 165 -6.69 -12.36 8.17
C LEU A 165 -5.24 -11.84 8.21
N ILE A 166 -4.82 -11.23 9.31
CA ILE A 166 -3.44 -10.76 9.48
C ILE A 166 -2.44 -11.92 9.64
N GLY A 167 -2.90 -13.11 10.03
CA GLY A 167 -2.07 -14.31 10.13
C GLY A 167 -1.92 -15.09 8.82
N ASP A 168 -2.76 -14.83 7.81
CA ASP A 168 -2.79 -15.59 6.56
C ASP A 168 -2.97 -14.65 5.35
N GLY A 169 -1.88 -14.44 4.62
CA GLY A 169 -1.87 -13.54 3.47
C GLY A 169 -2.79 -13.95 2.32
N TRP A 170 -3.05 -15.25 2.13
CA TRP A 170 -3.97 -15.72 1.09
C TRP A 170 -5.43 -15.53 1.53
N ALA A 171 -5.74 -15.76 2.80
CA ALA A 171 -7.05 -15.43 3.34
C ALA A 171 -7.31 -13.92 3.30
N PHE A 172 -6.30 -13.10 3.61
CA PHE A 172 -6.34 -11.65 3.47
C PHE A 172 -6.63 -11.23 2.03
N ASP A 173 -5.90 -11.81 1.07
CA ASP A 173 -6.06 -11.47 -0.34
C ASP A 173 -7.44 -11.84 -0.90
N GLU A 174 -7.95 -13.02 -0.56
CA GLU A 174 -9.31 -13.42 -0.94
C GLU A 174 -10.37 -12.52 -0.28
N TRP A 175 -10.14 -12.08 0.97
CA TRP A 175 -11.04 -11.15 1.65
C TRP A 175 -11.06 -9.76 0.99
N LEU A 176 -9.92 -9.27 0.48
CA LEU A 176 -9.85 -7.98 -0.22
C LEU A 176 -10.79 -7.89 -1.42
N ARG A 177 -11.24 -9.02 -2.00
CA ARG A 177 -12.25 -9.05 -3.07
C ARG A 177 -13.55 -8.33 -2.71
N GLN A 178 -13.84 -8.18 -1.42
CA GLN A 178 -15.05 -7.51 -0.93
C GLN A 178 -14.89 -5.98 -0.92
N VAL A 179 -13.66 -5.47 -1.02
CA VAL A 179 -13.38 -4.04 -1.01
C VAL A 179 -13.62 -3.46 -2.41
N PRO A 180 -14.35 -2.35 -2.56
CA PRO A 180 -14.54 -1.69 -3.85
C PRO A 180 -13.22 -1.41 -4.59
N ASP A 181 -13.20 -1.59 -5.90
CA ASP A 181 -12.05 -1.39 -6.79
C ASP A 181 -10.81 -2.26 -6.51
N TRP A 182 -10.88 -3.27 -5.63
CA TRP A 182 -9.74 -4.10 -5.22
C TRP A 182 -8.89 -4.62 -6.39
N GLU A 183 -9.53 -5.00 -7.50
CA GLU A 183 -8.84 -5.61 -8.63
C GLU A 183 -8.00 -4.61 -9.45
N ALA A 184 -8.35 -3.32 -9.39
CA ALA A 184 -7.80 -2.29 -10.27
C ALA A 184 -6.67 -1.47 -9.62
N ARG A 185 -6.48 -1.59 -8.30
CA ARG A 185 -5.62 -0.72 -7.51
C ARG A 185 -4.23 -1.30 -7.33
N GLN A 186 -3.21 -0.50 -7.62
CA GLN A 186 -1.82 -0.93 -7.43
C GLN A 186 -1.47 -1.05 -5.95
N PHE A 187 -2.09 -0.23 -5.10
CA PHE A 187 -1.85 -0.28 -3.66
C PHE A 187 -2.29 -1.60 -3.03
N ARG A 188 -3.24 -2.34 -3.62
CA ARG A 188 -3.54 -3.72 -3.21
C ARG A 188 -2.27 -4.58 -3.16
N HIS A 189 -1.48 -4.55 -4.24
CA HIS A 189 -0.25 -5.36 -4.35
C HIS A 189 0.83 -4.88 -3.39
N MET A 190 0.92 -3.56 -3.20
CA MET A 190 1.83 -2.96 -2.21
C MET A 190 1.48 -3.43 -0.80
N LEU A 191 0.20 -3.37 -0.42
CA LEU A 191 -0.29 -3.81 0.89
C LEU A 191 0.03 -5.29 1.15
N LEU A 192 -0.21 -6.16 0.15
CA LEU A 192 0.10 -7.58 0.27
C LEU A 192 1.60 -7.83 0.45
N PHE A 193 2.46 -7.16 -0.32
CA PHE A 193 3.91 -7.26 -0.13
C PHE A 193 4.36 -6.73 1.23
N LEU A 194 3.82 -5.59 1.68
CA LEU A 194 4.19 -4.96 2.95
C LEU A 194 3.82 -5.84 4.16
N LEU A 195 2.67 -6.51 4.12
CA LEU A 195 2.19 -7.36 5.21
C LEU A 195 2.68 -8.81 5.13
N PHE A 196 2.85 -9.33 3.91
CA PHE A 196 3.11 -10.74 3.64
C PHE A 196 4.24 -10.92 2.59
N PRO A 197 5.45 -10.37 2.83
CA PRO A 197 6.54 -10.35 1.84
C PRO A 197 7.11 -11.74 1.51
N ASP A 198 6.72 -12.77 2.25
CA ASP A 198 7.14 -14.15 2.01
C ASP A 198 6.21 -14.88 1.04
N ASP A 199 4.97 -14.41 0.90
CA ASP A 199 3.95 -14.96 0.01
C ASP A 199 3.79 -14.14 -1.28
N PHE A 200 3.94 -12.81 -1.19
CA PHE A 200 3.63 -11.90 -2.29
C PHE A 200 4.87 -11.18 -2.81
N GLU A 201 4.84 -10.84 -4.09
CA GLU A 201 5.96 -10.22 -4.79
C GLU A 201 5.93 -8.70 -4.72
N ARG A 202 7.10 -8.05 -4.75
CA ARG A 202 7.22 -6.59 -4.91
C ARG A 202 6.89 -6.06 -6.32
N ILE A 203 5.96 -6.71 -7.02
CA ILE A 203 5.57 -6.37 -8.40
C ILE A 203 4.20 -5.71 -8.35
N PHE A 204 4.16 -4.38 -8.36
CA PHE A 204 2.91 -3.63 -8.13
C PHE A 204 2.15 -3.28 -9.41
N GLY A 205 2.81 -3.36 -10.57
CA GLY A 205 2.20 -3.07 -11.87
C GLY A 205 1.44 -4.27 -12.43
N GLN A 206 0.15 -4.10 -12.74
CA GLN A 206 -0.67 -5.16 -13.32
C GLN A 206 -0.11 -5.74 -14.64
N ASN A 207 0.50 -4.88 -15.47
CA ASN A 207 1.12 -5.30 -16.73
C ASN A 207 2.40 -6.10 -16.50
N ASP A 208 3.23 -5.72 -15.52
CA ASP A 208 4.46 -6.42 -15.18
C ASP A 208 4.16 -7.81 -14.62
N ARG A 209 3.18 -7.90 -13.70
CA ARG A 209 2.68 -9.18 -13.16
C ARG A 209 2.29 -10.13 -14.29
N LYS A 210 1.46 -9.65 -15.25
CA LYS A 210 1.07 -10.44 -16.43
C LYS A 210 2.26 -10.77 -17.34
N THR A 211 3.25 -9.90 -17.44
CA THR A 211 4.43 -10.13 -18.29
C THR A 211 5.33 -11.22 -17.72
N ILE A 212 5.59 -11.18 -16.42
CA ILE A 212 6.37 -12.19 -15.70
C ILE A 212 5.67 -13.55 -15.76
N VAL A 213 4.35 -13.58 -15.47
CA VAL A 213 3.57 -14.84 -15.58
C VAL A 213 3.62 -15.37 -17.01
N ARG A 214 3.43 -14.55 -18.05
CA ARG A 214 3.53 -15.02 -19.45
C ARG A 214 4.91 -15.54 -19.82
N HIS A 215 5.97 -14.93 -19.28
CA HIS A 215 7.34 -15.31 -19.61
C HIS A 215 7.73 -16.65 -18.98
N TYR A 216 7.39 -16.83 -17.69
CA TYR A 216 7.81 -18.01 -16.93
C TYR A 216 6.77 -19.13 -16.89
N SER A 217 5.50 -18.87 -17.18
CA SER A 217 4.48 -19.93 -17.29
C SER A 217 4.40 -20.46 -18.72
N LYS A 218 3.79 -21.64 -18.88
CA LYS A 218 3.42 -22.20 -20.19
C LYS A 218 2.01 -21.77 -20.62
N HIS A 219 1.39 -20.83 -19.91
CA HIS A 219 0.02 -20.41 -20.18
C HIS A 219 -0.05 -19.54 -21.44
N GLU A 220 -1.12 -19.73 -22.21
CA GLU A 220 -1.38 -18.86 -23.37
C GLU A 220 -1.71 -17.43 -22.91
N ARG A 221 -1.34 -16.43 -23.73
CA ARG A 221 -1.60 -15.01 -23.47
C ARG A 221 -3.07 -14.72 -23.09
N ARG A 222 -4.03 -15.38 -23.76
CA ARG A 222 -5.46 -15.19 -23.49
C ARG A 222 -5.87 -15.67 -22.09
N VAL A 223 -5.21 -16.71 -21.57
CA VAL A 223 -5.47 -17.26 -20.24
C VAL A 223 -4.96 -16.27 -19.20
N VAL A 224 -3.69 -15.85 -19.31
CA VAL A 224 -3.09 -14.88 -18.36
C VAL A 224 -3.84 -13.55 -18.34
N ASN A 225 -4.34 -13.09 -19.50
CA ASN A 225 -5.11 -11.85 -19.57
C ASN A 225 -6.44 -11.88 -18.83
N ARG A 226 -7.03 -13.08 -18.66
CA ARG A 226 -8.31 -13.31 -17.95
C ARG A 226 -8.12 -13.65 -16.47
N MET A 227 -6.88 -13.88 -16.03
CA MET A 227 -6.62 -14.12 -14.62
C MET A 227 -6.93 -12.84 -13.82
N ASP A 228 -7.68 -13.03 -12.74
CA ASP A 228 -7.86 -11.98 -11.75
C ASP A 228 -6.56 -11.78 -10.93
N PRO A 229 -6.49 -10.72 -10.12
CA PRO A 229 -5.28 -10.45 -9.35
C PRO A 229 -4.86 -11.55 -8.37
N VAL A 230 -5.80 -12.28 -7.75
CA VAL A 230 -5.45 -13.38 -6.82
C VAL A 230 -4.85 -14.54 -7.59
N GLN A 231 -5.45 -14.89 -8.73
CA GLN A 231 -4.93 -15.94 -9.62
C GLN A 231 -3.52 -15.60 -10.11
N LEU A 232 -3.26 -14.35 -10.44
CA LEU A 232 -1.92 -13.89 -10.81
C LEU A 232 -0.93 -13.98 -9.64
N ASP A 233 -1.34 -13.62 -8.42
CA ASP A 233 -0.47 -13.75 -7.23
C ASP A 233 -0.10 -15.22 -6.98
N ARG A 234 -1.05 -16.16 -7.12
CA ARG A 234 -0.77 -17.59 -7.00
C ARG A 234 0.21 -18.11 -8.06
N GLU A 235 0.03 -17.68 -9.32
CA GLU A 235 0.96 -18.03 -10.41
C GLU A 235 2.36 -17.47 -10.16
N LEU A 236 2.47 -16.23 -9.70
CA LEU A 236 3.76 -15.63 -9.33
C LEU A 236 4.45 -16.39 -8.21
N GLN A 237 3.71 -16.79 -7.15
CA GLN A 237 4.27 -17.58 -6.06
C GLN A 237 4.75 -18.96 -6.55
N ALA A 238 3.98 -19.61 -7.42
CA ALA A 238 4.35 -20.91 -7.99
C ALA A 238 5.62 -20.79 -8.87
N ILE A 239 5.71 -19.72 -9.68
CA ILE A 239 6.90 -19.41 -10.49
C ILE A 239 8.11 -19.19 -9.58
N ARG A 240 7.99 -18.37 -8.53
CA ARG A 240 9.08 -18.13 -7.57
C ARG A 240 9.59 -19.43 -6.97
N LYS A 241 8.70 -20.25 -6.39
CA LYS A 241 9.07 -21.52 -5.75
C LYS A 241 9.84 -22.43 -6.72
N ARG A 242 9.39 -22.52 -7.96
CA ARG A 242 10.07 -23.29 -9.00
C ARG A 242 11.45 -22.71 -9.33
N LEU A 243 11.55 -21.39 -9.57
CA LEU A 243 12.82 -20.74 -9.88
C LEU A 243 13.83 -20.81 -8.73
N GLU A 244 13.37 -20.69 -7.47
CA GLU A 244 14.23 -20.84 -6.30
C GLU A 244 14.81 -22.27 -6.21
N ALA A 245 14.00 -23.29 -6.50
CA ALA A 245 14.45 -24.69 -6.54
C ALA A 245 15.42 -24.96 -7.71
N GLU A 246 15.08 -24.52 -8.92
CA GLU A 246 15.93 -24.68 -10.12
C GLU A 246 17.30 -24.00 -9.98
N ARG A 247 17.35 -22.87 -9.29
CA ARG A 247 18.56 -22.05 -9.15
C ARG A 247 19.30 -22.27 -7.83
N GLY A 248 18.74 -23.04 -6.89
CA GLY A 248 19.33 -23.29 -5.57
C GLY A 248 19.51 -22.03 -4.71
N THR A 249 18.65 -21.03 -4.84
CA THR A 249 18.77 -19.77 -4.07
C THR A 249 17.42 -19.11 -3.84
N THR A 250 17.27 -18.45 -2.69
CA THR A 250 16.10 -17.63 -2.34
C THR A 250 16.28 -16.15 -2.67
N GLN A 251 17.47 -15.72 -3.12
CA GLN A 251 17.75 -14.35 -3.56
C GLN A 251 17.28 -14.15 -5.01
N LEU A 252 15.96 -14.18 -5.19
CA LEU A 252 15.31 -14.02 -6.48
C LEU A 252 14.56 -12.69 -6.53
N ASP A 253 14.84 -11.93 -7.58
CA ASP A 253 14.16 -10.71 -7.94
C ASP A 253 13.93 -10.69 -9.46
N TYR A 254 12.73 -10.31 -9.92
CA TYR A 254 12.38 -10.34 -11.34
C TYR A 254 12.89 -9.14 -12.14
N TYR A 255 13.34 -8.08 -11.46
CA TYR A 255 13.88 -6.86 -12.06
C TYR A 255 15.41 -6.82 -12.04
N VAL A 256 16.06 -7.72 -11.30
CA VAL A 256 17.52 -7.83 -11.24
C VAL A 256 17.98 -8.86 -12.28
N PRO A 257 18.74 -8.45 -13.31
CA PRO A 257 19.33 -9.40 -14.25
C PRO A 257 20.25 -10.37 -13.51
N ARG A 258 20.25 -11.63 -13.94
CA ARG A 258 21.26 -12.62 -13.53
C ARG A 258 22.18 -12.93 -14.70
#